data_AF-A0A8J6N762-F1
#
_entry.id   AF-A0A8J6N762-F1
#
_cell.length_a   1.000
_cell.length_b   1.000
_cell.length_c   1.000
_cell.angle_alpha   90.00
_cell.angle_beta   90.00
_cell.angle_gamma   90.00
#
_symmetry.space_group_name_H-M   'P 1'
#
loop_
_entity.id
_entity.type
_entity.pdbx_description
1 polymer ?
#
loop_
_entity_poly.entity_id
_entity_poly.type
_entity_poly.pdbx_seq_one_letter_code
_entity_poly.pdbx_strand_id
1 'polypeptide(L)' 'MKTPTDLWEEIGSLTEEDTLQLVTTLVATYDQRLEREPNDLAARDFFKTLESSLVQTNACNLNRR' A
#
# COMPACT_ATOMS: atom_id res chain seq x y z
N MET A 1 -0.36 -4.05 20.20
CA MET A 1 -0.39 -3.85 18.73
C MET A 1 -1.56 -2.94 18.43
N LYS A 2 -1.40 -1.96 17.54
CA LYS A 2 -2.51 -1.15 17.05
C LYS A 2 -3.48 -2.04 16.26
N THR A 3 -4.77 -1.79 16.38
CA THR A 3 -5.78 -2.47 15.54
C THR A 3 -5.77 -1.87 14.14
N PRO A 4 -6.34 -2.55 13.12
CA PRO A 4 -6.52 -1.96 11.80
C PRO A 4 -7.30 -0.64 11.83
N THR A 5 -8.26 -0.49 12.75
CA THR A 5 -9.03 0.75 12.94
C THR A 5 -8.14 1.88 13.46
N ASP A 6 -7.31 1.63 14.47
CA ASP A 6 -6.39 2.65 15.01
C ASP A 6 -5.40 3.14 13.93
N LEU A 7 -4.88 2.21 13.11
CA LEU A 7 -4.00 2.53 12.00
C LEU A 7 -4.71 3.38 10.93
N TRP A 8 -5.98 3.08 10.65
CA TRP A 8 -6.77 3.84 9.69
C TRP A 8 -7.09 5.25 10.17
N GLU A 9 -7.41 5.42 11.46
CA GLU A 9 -7.61 6.74 12.07
C GLU A 9 -6.34 7.59 12.00
N GLU A 10 -5.18 7.00 12.27
CA GLU A 10 -3.89 7.70 12.16
C GLU A 10 -3.57 8.10 10.73
N ILE A 11 -3.78 7.21 9.74
CA ILE A 11 -3.63 7.55 8.32
C ILE A 11 -4.55 8.71 7.93
N GLY A 12 -5.80 8.71 8.42
CA GLY A 12 -6.76 9.78 8.18
C GLY A 12 -6.38 11.14 8.77
N SER A 13 -5.44 11.17 9.72
CA SER A 13 -4.89 12.41 10.28
C SER A 13 -3.68 12.97 9.53
N LEU A 14 -3.14 12.22 8.57
CA LEU A 14 -2.00 12.63 7.77
C LEU A 14 -2.38 13.66 6.70
N THR A 15 -1.43 14.52 6.37
CA THR A 15 -1.54 15.37 5.18
C THR A 15 -1.43 14.52 3.90
N GLU A 16 -1.80 15.08 2.75
CA GLU A 16 -1.61 14.39 1.45
C GLU A 16 -0.13 14.06 1.19
N GLU A 17 0.78 14.98 1.55
CA GLU A 17 2.23 14.79 1.42
C GLU A 17 2.73 13.67 2.33
N ASP A 18 2.31 13.67 3.60
CA ASP A 18 2.67 12.62 4.55
C ASP A 18 2.08 11.26 4.16
N THR A 19 0.88 11.26 3.58
CA THR A 19 0.24 10.04 3.06
C THR A 19 1.04 9.48 1.89
N LEU A 20 1.47 10.34 0.95
CA LEU A 20 2.33 9.93 -0.16
C LEU A 20 3.68 9.39 0.33
N GLN A 21 4.27 10.04 1.34
CA GLN A 21 5.52 9.61 1.95
C GLN A 21 5.37 8.25 2.66
N LEU A 22 4.25 8.02 3.36
CA LEU A 22 3.92 6.74 3.97
C LEU A 22 3.82 5.62 2.92
N VAL A 23 3.07 5.86 1.85
CA VAL A 23 2.92 4.88 0.75
C VAL A 23 4.28 4.58 0.10
N THR A 24 5.08 5.61 -0.17
CA THR A 24 6.44 5.46 -0.73
C THR A 24 7.32 4.60 0.18
N THR A 25 7.27 4.84 1.49
CA THR A 25 8.04 4.09 2.48
C THR A 25 7.61 2.64 2.56
N LEU A 26 6.29 2.37 2.53
CA LEU A 26 5.76 1.00 2.53
C LEU A 26 6.22 0.23 1.29
N VAL A 27 6.09 0.83 0.11
CA VAL A 27 6.52 0.22 -1.15
C VAL A 27 8.02 -0.09 -1.12
N ALA A 28 8.86 0.88 -0.75
CA ALA A 28 10.31 0.69 -0.67
C ALA A 28 10.70 -0.40 0.34
N THR A 29 9.98 -0.48 1.47
CA THR A 29 10.24 -1.50 2.50
C THR A 29 9.99 -2.91 1.97
N TYR A 30 8.87 -3.14 1.28
CA TYR A 30 8.56 -4.45 0.73
C TYR A 30 9.41 -4.80 -0.50
N ASP A 31 9.83 -3.80 -1.28
CA ASP A 31 10.76 -3.97 -2.40
C ASP A 31 12.12 -4.47 -1.89
N GLN A 32 12.69 -3.80 -0.88
CA GLN A 32 13.93 -4.24 -0.23
C GLN A 32 13.84 -5.66 0.37
N ARG A 33 12.65 -6.08 0.82
CA ARG A 33 12.44 -7.45 1.30
C ARG A 33 12.55 -8.46 0.16
N LEU A 34 12.02 -8.16 -1.02
CA LEU A 34 12.17 -9.01 -2.20
C LEU A 34 13.59 -9.04 -2.75
N GLU A 35 14.31 -7.91 -2.70
CA GLU A 35 15.73 -7.87 -3.09
C GLU A 35 16.57 -8.83 -2.23
N ARG A 36 16.29 -8.88 -0.92
CA ARG A 36 17.02 -9.73 0.04
C ARG A 36 16.56 -11.18 0.01
N GLU A 37 15.25 -11.40 -0.07
CA GLU A 37 14.61 -12.71 -0.08
C GLU A 37 13.57 -12.73 -1.21
N PRO A 38 13.95 -13.15 -2.42
CA PRO A 38 13.04 -13.14 -3.57
C PRO A 38 11.77 -13.96 -3.38
N ASN A 39 11.78 -14.91 -2.43
CA ASN A 39 10.65 -15.77 -2.07
C ASN A 39 9.89 -15.29 -0.81
N ASP A 40 10.10 -14.06 -0.34
CA ASP A 40 9.32 -13.47 0.76
C ASP A 40 7.84 -13.42 0.37
N LEU A 41 7.05 -14.35 0.92
CA LEU A 41 5.63 -14.50 0.62
C LEU A 41 4.84 -13.24 1.01
N ALA A 42 5.18 -12.61 2.13
CA ALA A 42 4.46 -11.42 2.59
C ALA A 42 4.69 -10.22 1.66
N ALA A 43 5.91 -10.07 1.14
CA ALA A 43 6.21 -9.01 0.17
C ALA A 43 5.52 -9.27 -1.18
N ARG A 44 5.49 -10.52 -1.66
CA ARG A 44 4.74 -10.89 -2.87
C ARG A 44 3.25 -10.64 -2.72
N ASP A 45 2.66 -11.03 -1.59
CA ASP A 45 1.23 -10.83 -1.32
C ASP A 45 0.88 -9.34 -1.21
N PHE A 46 1.77 -8.53 -0.62
CA PHE A 46 1.61 -7.07 -0.60
C PHE A 46 1.53 -6.50 -2.02
N PHE A 47 2.50 -6.80 -2.90
CA PHE A 47 2.51 -6.25 -4.26
C PHE A 47 1.34 -6.76 -5.12
N LYS A 48 0.94 -8.03 -4.96
CA LYS A 48 -0.24 -8.57 -5.63
C LYS A 48 -1.53 -7.86 -5.20
N THR A 49 -1.66 -7.56 -3.91
CA THR A 49 -2.80 -6.82 -3.36
C THR A 49 -2.79 -5.37 -3.84
N LEU A 50 -1.62 -4.74 -3.89
CA LEU A 50 -1.43 -3.39 -4.39
C LEU A 50 -1.83 -3.28 -5.88
N GLU A 51 -1.34 -4.18 -6.72
CA GLU A 51 -1.69 -4.25 -8.15
C GLU A 51 -3.21 -4.38 -8.34
N SER A 52 -3.84 -5.32 -7.62
CA SER A 52 -5.29 -5.53 -7.68
C SER A 52 -6.07 -4.27 -7.27
N SER A 53 -5.61 -3.57 -6.22
CA SER A 53 -6.25 -2.35 -5.72
C SER A 53 -6.11 -1.17 -6.68
N LEU A 54 -4.97 -1.06 -7.36
CA LEU A 54 -4.75 -0.06 -8.41
C LEU A 54 -5.69 -0.29 -9.61
N VAL A 55 -5.83 -1.54 -10.04
CA VAL A 55 -6.76 -1.91 -11.13
C VAL A 55 -8.19 -1.53 -10.75
N GLN A 56 -8.64 -1.86 -9.54
CA GLN A 56 -9.99 -1.53 -9.06
C GLN A 56 -10.22 -0.02 -9.00
N THR A 57 -9.27 0.73 -8.44
CA THR A 57 -9.38 2.19 -8.32
C THR A 57 -9.45 2.85 -9.70
N ASN A 58 -8.61 2.42 -10.63
CA ASN A 58 -8.60 2.93 -12.01
C ASN A 58 -9.87 2.52 -12.78
N ALA A 59 -10.36 1.30 -12.60
CA ALA A 59 -11.60 0.82 -13.23
C ALA A 59 -12.84 1.59 -12.71
N CYS A 60 -12.92 1.86 -11.41
CA CYS A 60 -13.96 2.71 -10.83
C CYS A 60 -13.89 4.15 -11.37
N ASN A 61 -12.69 4.67 -11.61
CA ASN A 61 -12.51 6.00 -12.21
C ASN A 61 -12.89 6.04 -13.70
N LEU A 62 -12.71 4.96 -14.44
CA LEU A 62 -13.11 4.85 -15.86
C LEU A 62 -14.63 4.77 -16.06
N ASN A 63 -15.35 4.09 -15.17
CA ASN A 63 -16.82 4.04 -15.20
C ASN A 63 -17.52 5.35 -14.78
N ARG A 64 -16.75 6.37 -14.37
CA ARG A 64 -17.26 7.67 -13.91
C ARG A 64 -16.99 8.81 -14.92
N ARG A 65 -16.32 8.52 -16.06
CA ARG A 65 -16.01 9.50 -17.11
C ARG A 65 -17.02 9.47 -18.25
#